data_AF-A0A135RP84-F1
#
_entry.id   AF-A0A135RP84-F1
#
_cell.length_a   1.000
_cell.length_b   1.000
_cell.length_c   1.000
_cell.angle_alpha   90.00
_cell.angle_beta   90.00
_cell.angle_gamma   90.00
#
_symmetry.space_group_name_H-M   'P 1'
#
loop_
_entity.id
_entity.type
_entity.pdbx_description
1 polymer ?
#
loop_
_entity_poly.entity_id
_entity_poly.type
_entity_poly.pdbx_seq_one_letter_code
_entity_poly.pdbx_strand_id
1 'polypeptide(L)'
;MGTSKRVGASTDRREEEQRRREEAEELAKASKPQTLQKYLASCHSLSLAIQVVTDRTLTTQGDTTNPTGRIFPRRIIPWDDFATRQGEIWDQLSNSGTFASRPVFPSPHQLDYVMSLISPISSETGLRNFQRDTVENAVQKLVDEAYGDTQLRSDIGLQGTLTFEGHMNLGQIDEALSEPMEQMSIE
;
A
#
# COMPACT_ATOMS: atom_id res chain seq x y z
N MET A 1 16.73 -43.43 46.00
CA MET A 1 15.96 -42.90 44.86
C MET A 1 15.64 -41.43 45.12
N GLY A 2 16.41 -40.47 44.57
CA GLY A 2 16.17 -39.04 44.86
C GLY A 2 16.88 -38.04 43.95
N THR A 3 17.75 -38.50 43.06
CA THR A 3 18.59 -37.64 42.21
C THR A 3 17.99 -37.35 40.83
N SER A 4 16.98 -38.11 40.39
CA SER A 4 16.45 -38.00 39.02
C SER A 4 15.51 -36.81 38.78
N LYS A 5 14.91 -36.22 39.84
CA LYS A 5 13.88 -35.17 39.70
C LYS A 5 14.44 -33.74 39.58
N ARG A 6 15.67 -33.48 40.07
CA ARG A 6 16.30 -32.15 40.00
C ARG A 6 16.92 -31.84 38.63
N VAL A 7 17.37 -32.86 37.90
CA VAL A 7 17.99 -32.68 36.58
C VAL A 7 16.94 -32.26 35.55
N GLY A 8 15.77 -32.91 35.53
CA GLY A 8 14.66 -32.58 34.62
C GLY A 8 14.13 -31.15 34.74
N ALA A 9 13.96 -30.64 35.97
CA ALA A 9 13.49 -29.26 36.18
C ALA A 9 14.53 -28.19 35.79
N SER A 10 15.81 -28.56 35.70
CA SER A 10 16.89 -27.66 35.30
C SER A 10 17.11 -27.63 33.78
N THR A 11 16.83 -28.73 33.08
CA THR A 11 16.81 -28.79 31.61
C THR A 11 15.59 -28.09 31.03
N ASP A 12 14.41 -28.32 31.61
CA ASP A 12 13.14 -27.72 31.16
C ASP A 12 13.16 -26.18 31.27
N ARG A 13 13.73 -25.65 32.36
CA ARG A 13 13.96 -24.20 32.52
C ARG A 13 14.95 -23.63 31.50
N ARG A 14 15.99 -24.38 31.12
CA ARG A 14 16.98 -23.93 30.12
C ARG A 14 16.40 -23.93 28.73
N GLU A 15 15.59 -24.94 28.39
CA GLU A 15 14.87 -25.03 27.12
C GLU A 15 13.84 -23.90 26.99
N GLU A 16 13.07 -23.62 28.04
CA GLU A 16 12.11 -22.51 28.05
C GLU A 16 12.80 -21.13 27.99
N GLU A 17 13.94 -20.96 28.65
CA GLU A 17 14.74 -19.73 28.55
C GLU A 17 15.35 -19.57 27.15
N GLN A 18 15.84 -20.66 26.56
CA GLN A 18 16.36 -20.66 25.19
C GLN A 18 15.25 -20.30 24.18
N ARG A 19 14.07 -20.91 24.29
CA ARG A 19 12.92 -20.58 23.44
C ARG A 19 12.52 -19.11 23.58
N ARG A 20 12.47 -18.57 24.80
CA ARG A 20 12.19 -17.15 25.02
C ARG A 20 13.24 -16.23 24.40
N ARG A 21 14.51 -16.62 24.44
CA ARG A 21 15.60 -15.85 23.79
C ARG A 21 15.45 -15.89 22.27
N GLU A 22 15.16 -17.06 21.70
CA GLU A 22 14.95 -17.22 20.27
C GLU A 22 13.74 -16.42 19.78
N GLU A 23 12.60 -16.51 20.48
CA GLU A 23 11.41 -15.70 20.20
C GLU A 23 11.70 -14.20 20.28
N ALA A 24 12.42 -13.76 21.32
CA ALA A 24 12.81 -12.37 21.46
C ALA A 24 13.76 -11.91 20.33
N GLU A 25 14.68 -12.78 19.88
CA GLU A 25 15.59 -12.49 18.79
C GLU A 25 14.85 -12.39 17.44
N GLU A 26 13.91 -13.27 17.18
CA GLU A 26 13.08 -13.23 15.97
C GLU A 26 12.17 -11.99 15.94
N LEU A 27 11.54 -11.63 17.07
CA LEU A 27 10.79 -10.38 17.19
C LEU A 27 11.68 -9.16 16.97
N ALA A 28 12.90 -9.18 17.51
CA ALA A 28 13.87 -8.12 17.29
C ALA A 28 14.30 -8.02 15.82
N LYS A 29 14.47 -9.15 15.11
CA LYS A 29 14.75 -9.18 13.67
C LYS A 29 13.58 -8.63 12.84
N ALA A 30 12.35 -9.04 13.15
CA ALA A 30 11.12 -8.59 12.48
C ALA A 30 10.81 -7.09 12.73
N SER A 31 11.41 -6.50 13.76
CA SER A 31 11.31 -5.07 14.06
C SER A 31 12.37 -4.23 13.34
N LYS A 32 13.34 -4.84 12.64
CA LYS A 32 14.38 -4.09 11.91
C LYS A 32 13.84 -3.56 10.58
N PRO A 33 14.21 -2.33 10.19
CA PRO A 33 13.91 -1.81 8.85
C PRO A 33 14.40 -2.73 7.73
N GLN A 34 13.70 -2.68 6.60
CA GLN A 34 13.98 -3.51 5.42
C GLN A 34 14.82 -2.77 4.38
N THR A 35 15.56 -3.53 3.58
CA THR A 35 16.15 -3.06 2.30
C THR A 35 15.09 -3.08 1.20
N LEU A 36 15.35 -2.41 0.07
CA LEU A 36 14.36 -2.23 -1.00
C LEU A 36 13.74 -3.56 -1.46
N GLN A 37 14.57 -4.55 -1.82
CA GLN A 37 14.08 -5.83 -2.35
C GLN A 37 13.20 -6.58 -1.34
N LYS A 38 13.59 -6.58 -0.05
CA LYS A 38 12.80 -7.20 1.01
C LYS A 38 11.47 -6.48 1.21
N TYR A 39 11.50 -5.15 1.17
CA TYR A 39 10.31 -4.32 1.30
C TYR A 39 9.33 -4.56 0.15
N LEU A 40 9.79 -4.58 -1.10
CA LEU A 40 8.96 -4.87 -2.27
C LEU A 40 8.30 -6.25 -2.19
N ALA A 41 9.03 -7.26 -1.72
CA ALA A 41 8.46 -8.59 -1.49
C ALA A 41 7.34 -8.55 -0.44
N SER A 42 7.55 -7.85 0.67
CA SER A 42 6.52 -7.67 1.71
C SER A 42 5.31 -6.88 1.21
N CYS A 43 5.51 -5.81 0.43
CA CYS A 43 4.41 -5.07 -0.23
C CYS A 43 3.63 -5.96 -1.19
N HIS A 44 4.32 -6.82 -1.95
CA HIS A 44 3.67 -7.78 -2.84
C HIS A 44 2.81 -8.79 -2.06
N SER A 45 3.33 -9.36 -0.97
CA SER A 45 2.55 -10.23 -0.09
C SER A 45 1.32 -9.52 0.49
N LEU A 46 1.47 -8.25 0.88
CA LEU A 46 0.37 -7.43 1.39
C LEU A 46 -0.70 -7.18 0.31
N SER A 47 -0.28 -6.87 -0.92
CA SER A 47 -1.21 -6.68 -2.06
C SER A 47 -1.93 -7.98 -2.43
N LEU A 48 -1.29 -9.15 -2.29
CA LEU A 48 -1.91 -10.45 -2.53
C LEU A 48 -2.89 -10.85 -1.42
N ALA A 49 -2.85 -10.21 -0.26
CA ALA A 49 -3.78 -10.45 0.84
C ALA A 49 -5.18 -9.85 0.60
N ILE A 50 -5.43 -9.31 -0.61
CA ILE A 50 -6.75 -8.81 -1.01
C ILE A 50 -7.82 -9.88 -0.83
N GLN A 51 -8.92 -9.49 -0.19
CA GLN A 51 -10.09 -10.34 0.02
C GLN A 51 -11.29 -9.61 -0.55
N VAL A 52 -11.96 -10.21 -1.54
CA VAL A 52 -13.12 -9.60 -2.20
C VAL A 52 -14.36 -10.40 -1.85
N VAL A 53 -15.40 -9.72 -1.39
CA VAL A 53 -16.72 -10.32 -1.17
C VAL A 53 -17.36 -10.59 -2.52
N THR A 54 -17.61 -11.86 -2.84
CA THR A 54 -18.15 -12.29 -4.14
C THR A 54 -19.68 -12.38 -4.14
N ASP A 55 -20.31 -12.48 -2.98
CA ASP A 55 -21.77 -12.47 -2.86
C ASP A 55 -22.29 -11.06 -3.15
N ARG A 56 -22.96 -10.90 -4.28
CA ARG A 56 -23.50 -9.61 -4.73
C ARG A 56 -24.44 -8.99 -3.70
N THR A 57 -25.22 -9.80 -2.97
CA THR A 57 -26.18 -9.30 -1.97
C THR A 57 -25.50 -8.61 -0.77
N LEU A 58 -24.21 -8.89 -0.57
CA LEU A 58 -23.37 -8.32 0.49
C LEU A 58 -22.47 -7.18 -0.01
N THR A 59 -22.57 -6.81 -1.29
CA THR A 59 -21.77 -5.73 -1.89
C THR A 59 -22.59 -4.47 -2.07
N THR A 60 -21.94 -3.31 -2.07
CA THR A 60 -22.59 -2.04 -2.43
C THR A 60 -23.26 -2.16 -3.78
N GLN A 61 -24.58 -2.00 -3.80
CA GLN A 61 -25.36 -1.90 -5.03
C GLN A 61 -25.58 -0.42 -5.32
N GLY A 62 -25.32 -0.01 -6.55
CA GLY A 62 -25.54 1.36 -7.00
C GLY A 62 -25.54 1.39 -8.52
N ASP A 63 -26.40 2.23 -9.09
CA ASP A 63 -26.33 2.52 -10.52
C ASP A 63 -25.07 3.32 -10.80
N THR A 64 -24.44 3.02 -11.94
CA THR A 64 -23.34 3.84 -12.42
C THR A 64 -23.82 5.26 -12.62
N THR A 65 -23.10 6.22 -12.04
CA THR A 65 -23.40 7.63 -12.32
C THR A 65 -23.20 7.87 -13.82
N ASN A 66 -24.13 8.61 -14.45
CA ASN A 66 -23.94 9.14 -15.79
C ASN A 66 -23.54 10.62 -15.67
N PRO A 67 -22.25 10.93 -15.49
CA PRO A 67 -21.81 12.29 -15.26
C PRO A 67 -22.02 13.13 -16.53
N THR A 68 -23.12 13.88 -16.56
CA THR A 68 -23.40 14.83 -17.66
C THR A 68 -22.51 16.06 -17.49
N GLY A 69 -21.89 16.53 -18.59
CA GLY A 69 -21.08 17.75 -18.60
C GLY A 69 -19.64 17.62 -18.06
N ARG A 70 -19.17 16.42 -17.69
CA ARG A 70 -17.76 16.23 -17.30
C ARG A 70 -16.86 16.13 -18.53
N ILE A 71 -15.70 16.76 -18.48
CA ILE A 71 -14.66 16.60 -19.49
C ILE A 71 -14.07 15.19 -19.34
N PHE A 72 -14.00 14.44 -20.43
CA PHE A 72 -13.35 13.14 -20.47
C PHE A 72 -12.43 13.01 -21.69
N PRO A 73 -11.38 12.17 -21.63
CA PRO A 73 -10.52 11.92 -22.77
C PRO A 73 -11.31 11.32 -23.94
N ARG A 74 -11.23 11.92 -25.13
CA ARG A 74 -11.90 11.39 -26.33
C ARG A 74 -11.19 10.18 -26.94
N ARG A 75 -9.93 9.95 -26.56
CA ARG A 75 -9.08 8.88 -27.06
C ARG A 75 -8.22 8.36 -25.93
N ILE A 76 -8.12 7.04 -25.84
CA ILE A 76 -7.12 6.33 -25.05
C ILE A 76 -6.13 5.77 -26.07
N ILE A 77 -4.86 6.14 -25.95
CA ILE A 77 -3.80 5.68 -26.84
C ILE A 77 -2.83 4.80 -26.05
N PRO A 78 -2.26 3.75 -26.68
CA PRO A 78 -1.19 2.98 -26.06
C PRO A 78 0.02 3.85 -25.72
N TRP A 79 0.67 3.56 -24.61
CA TRP A 79 1.97 4.13 -24.27
C TRP A 79 3.06 3.13 -24.67
N ASP A 80 3.52 3.23 -25.92
CA ASP A 80 4.30 2.19 -26.57
C ASP A 80 5.65 1.88 -25.88
N ASP A 81 6.30 2.88 -25.28
CA ASP A 81 7.62 2.72 -24.63
C ASP A 81 7.55 2.62 -23.09
N PHE A 82 6.34 2.51 -22.51
CA PHE A 82 6.16 2.50 -21.06
C PHE A 82 6.95 1.39 -20.37
N ALA A 83 6.86 0.16 -20.87
CA ALA A 83 7.52 -1.00 -20.25
C ALA A 83 9.05 -0.85 -20.26
N THR A 84 9.61 -0.35 -21.37
CA THR A 84 11.05 -0.09 -21.50
C THR A 84 11.50 0.99 -20.52
N ARG A 85 10.81 2.15 -20.50
CA ARG A 85 11.12 3.25 -19.56
C ARG A 85 10.99 2.81 -18.11
N GLN A 86 9.96 2.04 -17.78
CA GLN A 86 9.77 1.53 -16.44
C GLN A 86 10.93 0.60 -16.04
N GLY A 87 11.39 -0.26 -16.95
CA GLY A 87 12.56 -1.13 -16.73
C GLY A 87 13.83 -0.32 -16.46
N GLU A 88 14.11 0.70 -17.26
CA GLU A 88 15.27 1.58 -17.08
C GLU A 88 15.28 2.26 -15.70
N ILE A 89 14.12 2.71 -15.22
CA ILE A 89 13.99 3.27 -13.86
C ILE A 89 14.25 2.21 -12.79
N TRP A 90 13.69 1.00 -12.94
CA TRP A 90 13.94 -0.09 -11.99
C TRP A 90 15.40 -0.53 -11.94
N ASP A 91 16.08 -0.54 -13.08
CA ASP A 91 17.52 -0.80 -13.15
C ASP A 91 18.30 0.26 -12.38
N GLN A 92 17.96 1.55 -12.55
CA GLN A 92 18.59 2.63 -11.79
C GLN A 92 18.33 2.52 -10.28
N LEU A 93 17.10 2.21 -9.86
CA LEU A 93 16.75 2.00 -8.45
C LEU A 93 17.51 0.81 -7.85
N SER A 94 17.64 -0.28 -8.60
CA SER A 94 18.29 -1.52 -8.14
C SER A 94 19.82 -1.40 -8.13
N ASN A 95 20.39 -0.66 -9.07
CA ASN A 95 21.84 -0.45 -9.18
C ASN A 95 22.35 0.66 -8.25
N SER A 96 21.47 1.52 -7.73
CA SER A 96 21.83 2.47 -6.68
C SER A 96 22.17 1.73 -5.39
N GLY A 97 23.46 1.47 -5.17
CA GLY A 97 23.94 0.69 -4.04
C GLY A 97 23.54 1.28 -2.69
N THR A 98 23.49 2.61 -2.58
CA THR A 98 23.04 3.32 -1.38
C THR A 98 21.56 3.14 -1.14
N PHE A 99 20.71 3.36 -2.13
CA PHE A 99 19.26 3.26 -1.98
C PHE A 99 18.80 1.81 -1.79
N ALA A 100 19.24 0.89 -2.63
CA ALA A 100 18.77 -0.49 -2.62
C ALA A 100 19.22 -1.27 -1.37
N SER A 101 20.41 -0.99 -0.85
CA SER A 101 21.01 -1.75 0.25
C SER A 101 20.75 -1.16 1.63
N ARG A 102 20.38 0.12 1.74
CA ARG A 102 20.17 0.76 3.04
C ARG A 102 18.84 0.30 3.65
N PRO A 103 18.83 -0.19 4.90
CA PRO A 103 17.61 -0.63 5.54
C PRO A 103 16.83 0.58 6.10
N VAL A 104 16.03 1.22 5.25
CA VAL A 104 15.22 2.42 5.60
C VAL A 104 13.72 2.22 5.46
N PHE A 105 13.31 1.09 4.88
CA PHE A 105 11.91 0.80 4.66
C PHE A 105 11.27 0.22 5.92
N PRO A 106 9.94 0.35 6.08
CA PRO A 106 9.20 -0.25 7.20
C PRO A 106 9.60 -1.70 7.46
N SER A 107 9.56 -2.11 8.72
CA SER A 107 9.91 -3.47 9.13
C SER A 107 8.80 -4.48 8.75
N PRO A 108 9.12 -5.79 8.69
CA PRO A 108 8.10 -6.82 8.51
C PRO A 108 6.97 -6.72 9.53
N HIS A 109 7.30 -6.50 10.80
CA HIS A 109 6.30 -6.34 11.87
C HIS A 109 5.34 -5.15 11.63
N GLN A 110 5.83 -4.04 11.07
CA GLN A 110 4.97 -2.91 10.71
C GLN A 110 4.00 -3.27 9.58
N LEU A 111 4.44 -4.08 8.61
CA LEU A 111 3.58 -4.55 7.51
C LEU A 111 2.62 -5.66 7.95
N ASP A 112 3.01 -6.52 8.89
CA ASP A 112 2.10 -7.49 9.52
C ASP A 112 0.97 -6.77 10.26
N TYR A 113 1.27 -5.65 10.93
CA TYR A 113 0.24 -4.81 11.52
C TYR A 113 -0.73 -4.27 10.47
N VAL A 114 -0.23 -3.73 9.35
CA VAL A 114 -1.11 -3.29 8.24
C VAL A 114 -1.93 -4.46 7.70
N MET A 115 -1.33 -5.64 7.53
CA MET A 115 -2.03 -6.85 7.07
C MET A 115 -3.16 -7.24 8.02
N SER A 116 -2.98 -7.07 9.33
CA SER A 116 -4.01 -7.37 10.33
C SER A 116 -5.24 -6.44 10.25
N LEU A 117 -5.10 -5.28 9.61
CA LEU A 117 -6.18 -4.32 9.39
C LEU A 117 -6.97 -4.58 8.10
N ILE A 118 -6.49 -5.48 7.23
CA ILE A 118 -7.16 -5.78 5.97
C ILE A 118 -8.48 -6.52 6.24
N SER A 119 -9.57 -5.92 5.79
CA SER A 119 -10.92 -6.50 5.84
C SER A 119 -11.41 -6.91 4.44
N PRO A 120 -12.31 -7.90 4.34
CA PRO A 120 -12.98 -8.20 3.07
C PRO A 120 -13.62 -6.97 2.43
N ILE A 121 -13.32 -6.77 1.15
CA ILE A 121 -13.79 -5.65 0.33
C ILE A 121 -15.19 -5.97 -0.17
N SER A 122 -16.17 -5.23 0.34
CA SER A 122 -17.57 -5.29 -0.09
C SER A 122 -18.10 -3.96 -0.66
N SER A 123 -17.26 -2.91 -0.66
CA SER A 123 -17.66 -1.55 -1.06
C SER A 123 -16.50 -0.81 -1.72
N GLU A 124 -16.83 0.27 -2.45
CA GLU A 124 -15.84 1.20 -3.01
C GLU A 124 -14.94 1.79 -1.93
N THR A 125 -15.52 2.20 -0.78
CA THR A 125 -14.75 2.68 0.37
C THR A 125 -13.78 1.62 0.90
N GLY A 126 -14.20 0.36 0.96
CA GLY A 126 -13.34 -0.76 1.34
C GLY A 126 -12.18 -0.95 0.37
N LEU A 127 -12.44 -0.89 -0.94
CA LEU A 127 -11.42 -0.99 -1.97
C LEU A 127 -10.42 0.16 -1.87
N ARG A 128 -10.92 1.39 -1.70
CA ARG A 128 -10.09 2.58 -1.52
C ARG A 128 -9.18 2.46 -0.29
N ASN A 129 -9.72 2.04 0.85
CA ASN A 129 -8.92 1.87 2.07
C ASN A 129 -7.83 0.81 1.86
N PHE A 130 -8.18 -0.32 1.25
CA PHE A 130 -7.22 -1.36 0.90
C PHE A 130 -6.10 -0.82 -0.01
N GLN A 131 -6.44 -0.09 -1.07
CA GLN A 131 -5.46 0.50 -1.98
C GLN A 131 -4.55 1.51 -1.27
N ARG A 132 -5.12 2.35 -0.40
CA ARG A 132 -4.34 3.29 0.40
C ARG A 132 -3.32 2.59 1.27
N ASP A 133 -3.78 1.59 2.02
CA ASP A 133 -2.98 0.94 3.06
C ASP A 133 -1.91 0.01 2.45
N THR A 134 -2.20 -0.61 1.30
CA THR A 134 -1.30 -1.61 0.68
C THR A 134 -0.44 -1.08 -0.47
N VAL A 135 -0.89 -0.02 -1.17
CA VAL A 135 -0.22 0.52 -2.35
C VAL A 135 0.21 1.97 -2.15
N GLU A 136 -0.72 2.89 -1.87
CA GLU A 136 -0.41 4.33 -1.85
C GLU A 136 0.65 4.67 -0.80
N ASN A 137 0.48 4.20 0.44
CA ASN A 137 1.44 4.44 1.51
C ASN A 137 2.82 3.82 1.20
N ALA A 138 2.84 2.65 0.55
CA ALA A 138 4.08 1.99 0.17
C ALA A 138 4.83 2.74 -0.94
N VAL A 139 4.11 3.19 -1.97
CA VAL A 139 4.67 3.99 -3.06
C VAL A 139 5.15 5.34 -2.54
N GLN A 140 4.38 6.00 -1.67
CA GLN A 140 4.80 7.26 -1.06
C GLN A 140 6.10 7.09 -0.29
N LYS A 141 6.22 6.06 0.55
CA LYS A 141 7.45 5.76 1.29
C LYS A 141 8.64 5.49 0.35
N LEU A 142 8.42 4.78 -0.76
CA LEU A 142 9.46 4.53 -1.75
C LEU A 142 9.94 5.83 -2.41
N VAL A 143 9.02 6.68 -2.84
CA VAL A 143 9.33 7.97 -3.48
C VAL A 143 10.04 8.91 -2.51
N ASP A 144 9.62 8.97 -1.24
CA ASP A 144 10.25 9.80 -0.23
C ASP A 144 11.72 9.39 0.03
N GLU A 145 11.98 8.09 0.16
CA GLU A 145 13.35 7.58 0.33
C GLU A 145 14.20 7.79 -0.93
N ALA A 146 13.61 7.64 -2.13
CA ALA A 146 14.31 7.87 -3.39
C ALA A 146 14.65 9.36 -3.58
N TYR A 147 13.74 10.26 -3.19
CA TYR A 147 13.96 11.70 -3.22
C TYR A 147 15.03 12.15 -2.22
N GLY A 148 15.15 11.45 -1.07
CA GLY A 148 16.18 11.70 -0.07
C GLY A 148 17.61 11.33 -0.51
N ASP A 149 17.77 10.49 -1.54
CA ASP A 149 19.06 10.17 -2.14
C ASP A 149 19.35 11.16 -3.28
N THR A 150 20.27 12.10 -3.04
CA THR A 150 20.55 13.19 -3.98
C THR A 150 21.08 12.72 -5.33
N GLN A 151 21.86 11.64 -5.34
CA GLN A 151 22.44 11.10 -6.56
C GLN A 151 21.34 10.42 -7.36
N LEU A 152 20.62 9.48 -6.72
CA LEU A 152 19.52 8.77 -7.36
C LEU A 152 18.47 9.74 -7.89
N ARG A 153 18.03 10.71 -7.06
CA ARG A 153 17.06 11.75 -7.45
C ARG A 153 17.47 12.47 -8.73
N SER A 154 18.75 12.82 -8.86
CA SER A 154 19.29 13.47 -10.06
C SER A 154 19.28 12.54 -11.26
N ASP A 155 19.63 11.26 -11.06
CA ASP A 155 19.74 10.26 -12.13
C ASP A 155 18.37 9.90 -12.73
N ILE A 156 17.35 9.72 -11.88
CA ILE A 156 15.98 9.43 -12.33
C ILE A 156 15.17 10.69 -12.68
N GLY A 157 15.73 11.89 -12.44
CA GLY A 157 15.06 13.16 -12.72
C GLY A 157 13.84 13.45 -11.82
N LEU A 158 13.84 12.98 -10.57
CA LEU A 158 12.72 13.13 -9.65
C LEU A 158 12.65 14.57 -9.09
N GLN A 159 11.59 15.30 -9.43
CA GLN A 159 11.44 16.72 -9.12
C GLN A 159 10.76 17.02 -7.78
N GLY A 160 10.20 16.01 -7.12
CA GLY A 160 9.47 16.19 -5.87
C GLY A 160 9.05 14.86 -5.24
N THR A 161 8.38 14.96 -4.10
CA THR A 161 7.73 13.84 -3.42
C THR A 161 6.29 13.66 -3.92
N LEU A 162 5.65 12.58 -3.48
CA LEU A 162 4.29 12.22 -3.88
C LEU A 162 3.34 12.29 -2.69
N THR A 163 2.13 12.81 -2.92
CA THR A 163 1.03 12.77 -1.94
C THR A 163 -0.23 12.27 -2.62
N PHE A 164 -0.93 11.33 -1.99
CA PHE A 164 -2.21 10.82 -2.49
C PHE A 164 -3.36 11.56 -1.80
N GLU A 165 -4.23 12.17 -2.59
CA GLU A 165 -5.41 12.88 -2.09
C GLU A 165 -6.69 12.10 -2.40
N GLY A 166 -7.53 11.94 -1.38
CA GLY A 166 -8.87 11.39 -1.55
C GLY A 166 -9.88 12.49 -1.83
N HIS A 167 -10.12 12.84 -3.08
CA HIS A 167 -11.26 13.69 -3.42
C HIS A 167 -12.54 12.86 -3.33
N MET A 168 -13.22 12.92 -2.18
CA MET A 168 -14.65 12.63 -2.17
C MET A 168 -15.31 13.75 -2.95
N ASN A 169 -15.57 13.52 -4.24
CA ASN A 169 -16.51 14.34 -5.01
C ASN A 169 -17.93 14.03 -4.50
N LEU A 170 -18.20 14.34 -3.24
CA LEU A 170 -19.56 14.60 -2.78
C LEU A 170 -19.93 15.86 -3.54
N GLY A 171 -20.61 15.67 -4.69
CA GLY A 171 -21.16 16.79 -5.44
C GLY A 171 -21.81 17.71 -4.43
N GLN A 172 -21.49 19.00 -4.48
CA GLN A 172 -22.31 19.98 -3.79
C GLN A 172 -23.75 19.60 -4.13
N ILE A 173 -24.48 19.13 -3.12
CA ILE A 173 -25.92 19.13 -3.18
C ILE A 173 -26.20 20.61 -3.09
N ASP A 174 -26.07 21.28 -4.23
CA ASP A 174 -26.52 22.64 -4.36
C ASP A 174 -28.02 22.52 -4.16
N GLU A 175 -28.42 22.93 -2.96
CA GLU A 175 -29.76 23.19 -2.54
C GLU A 175 -30.28 24.41 -3.34
N ALA A 176 -30.26 24.27 -4.66
CA ALA A 176 -30.89 25.13 -5.65
C ALA A 176 -31.95 24.29 -6.35
N LEU A 177 -32.88 23.77 -5.55
CA LEU A 177 -34.19 23.41 -6.07
C LEU A 177 -34.90 24.69 -6.51
N SER A 178 -35.48 24.60 -7.71
CA SER A 178 -36.54 25.47 -8.29
C SER A 178 -36.05 26.64 -9.14
N GLU A 179 -36.04 26.43 -10.46
CA GLU A 179 -37.12 26.98 -11.31
C GLU A 179 -37.20 26.20 -12.65
N PRO A 180 -38.40 25.85 -13.13
CA PRO A 180 -38.57 25.33 -14.47
C PRO A 180 -38.40 26.50 -15.45
N MET A 181 -37.46 26.38 -16.39
CA MET A 181 -37.37 27.30 -17.53
C MET A 181 -38.56 27.03 -18.47
N GLU A 182 -39.73 27.56 -18.10
CA GLU A 182 -40.81 27.80 -19.04
C GLU A 182 -40.45 29.02 -19.92
N GLN A 183 -40.66 28.83 -21.23
CA GLN A 183 -40.77 29.84 -22.28
C GLN A 183 -39.47 30.43 -22.85
N MET A 184 -39.03 29.82 -23.97
CA MET A 184 -38.59 30.60 -25.14
C MET A 184 -39.15 29.95 -26.40
N SER A 185 -40.38 30.34 -26.77
CA SER A 185 -40.78 30.33 -28.18
C SER A 185 -40.36 31.67 -28.77
N ILE A 186 -39.45 31.61 -29.73
CA ILE A 186 -39.14 32.73 -30.63
C ILE A 186 -40.15 32.64 -31.78
N GLU A 187 -40.67 33.79 -32.18
CA GLU A 187 -41.69 34.01 -33.23
C GLU A 187 -41.59 33.11 -34.47
#